data_AF-A0A7W1BEM0-F1
#
_entry.id   AF-A0A7W1BEM0-F1
#
_cell.length_a   1.000
_cell.length_b   1.000
_cell.length_c   1.000
_cell.angle_alpha   90.00
_cell.angle_beta   90.00
_cell.angle_gamma   90.00
#
_symmetry.space_group_name_H-M   'P 1'
#
loop_
_entity.id
_entity.type
_entity.pdbx_description
1 polymer ?
#
loop_
_entity_poly.entity_id
_entity_poly.type
_entity_poly.pdbx_seq_one_letter_code
_entity_poly.pdbx_strand_id
1 'polypeptide(L)'
;MTAFQPADLKLLGDLIQERFGLTFDGVRQDILASRLQPRMRELRIESPRAYYEYLRFHPQRNAELDRLPALVTNNETYFFRETRQFQVLIDHVLPERRAAAPSRPPRLLSAGCSSGEEPYSLAIALHNAGLPLAGKSWEIDACDLNPERIARAREAIYDETSLRACDAETRRRYFTVEDGRFRLKDRYRAGLRFFHANLLAPGFTLEPPYDVILCRNLLIYFCDSAFESLIGLFARALAPGGYLFLGHSESLFERTTEFVPVVVGGSVIYRKPPP
;
A
#
# COMPACT_ATOMS: atom_id res chain seq x y z
N MET A 1 3.50 28.06 -22.51
CA MET A 1 2.73 27.03 -21.78
C MET A 1 1.47 27.70 -21.28
N THR A 2 0.30 27.23 -21.71
CA THR A 2 -0.99 27.75 -21.27
C THR A 2 -1.13 27.48 -19.77
N ALA A 3 -1.53 28.49 -18.99
CA ALA A 3 -1.76 28.32 -17.56
C ALA A 3 -2.80 27.21 -17.32
N PHE A 4 -2.58 26.39 -16.29
CA PHE A 4 -3.54 25.37 -15.88
C PHE A 4 -4.83 26.06 -15.44
N GLN A 5 -5.89 25.94 -16.22
CA GLN A 5 -7.21 26.42 -15.80
C GLN A 5 -7.71 25.49 -14.68
N PRO A 6 -8.19 26.02 -13.53
CA PRO A 6 -8.67 25.19 -12.43
C PRO A 6 -9.74 24.17 -12.84
N ALA A 7 -10.61 24.54 -13.80
CA ALA A 7 -11.64 23.66 -14.33
C ALA A 7 -11.07 22.43 -15.04
N ASP A 8 -9.97 22.57 -15.80
CA ASP A 8 -9.37 21.44 -16.52
C ASP A 8 -8.63 20.49 -15.59
N LEU A 9 -7.96 21.03 -14.56
CA LEU A 9 -7.36 20.22 -13.50
C LEU A 9 -8.42 19.45 -12.71
N LYS A 10 -9.57 20.06 -12.46
CA LYS A 10 -10.69 19.37 -11.82
C LYS A 10 -11.16 18.18 -12.65
N LEU A 11 -11.28 18.30 -13.97
CA LEU A 11 -11.68 17.18 -14.84
C LEU A 11 -10.68 16.00 -14.78
N LEU A 12 -9.39 16.30 -14.73
CA LEU A 12 -8.35 15.27 -14.54
C LEU A 12 -8.44 14.64 -13.15
N GLY A 13 -8.62 15.45 -12.10
CA GLY A 13 -8.83 14.99 -10.73
C GLY A 13 -10.04 14.07 -10.63
N ASP A 14 -11.18 14.47 -11.19
CA ASP A 14 -12.42 13.69 -11.20
C ASP A 14 -12.23 12.34 -11.93
N LEU A 15 -11.50 12.32 -13.05
CA LEU A 15 -11.17 11.07 -13.77
C LEU A 15 -10.28 10.14 -12.96
N ILE A 16 -9.26 10.70 -12.29
CA ILE A 16 -8.35 9.94 -11.42
C ILE A 16 -9.10 9.39 -10.21
N GLN A 17 -10.00 10.19 -9.62
CA GLN A 17 -10.88 9.76 -8.55
C GLN A 17 -11.81 8.63 -9.00
N GLU A 18 -12.43 8.75 -10.18
CA GLU A 18 -13.30 7.72 -10.77
C GLU A 18 -12.56 6.38 -10.94
N ARG A 19 -11.29 6.43 -11.36
CA ARG A 19 -10.51 5.23 -11.71
C ARG A 19 -9.75 4.60 -10.53
N PHE A 20 -9.25 5.43 -9.64
CA PHE A 20 -8.29 5.03 -8.60
C PHE A 20 -8.71 5.46 -7.20
N GLY A 21 -9.84 6.14 -7.05
CA GLY A 21 -10.37 6.62 -5.77
C GLY A 21 -9.61 7.80 -5.16
N LEU A 22 -8.57 8.32 -5.82
CA LEU A 22 -7.67 9.33 -5.27
C LEU A 22 -8.25 10.74 -5.39
N THR A 23 -8.22 11.51 -4.29
CA THR A 23 -8.70 12.90 -4.24
C THR A 23 -7.58 13.93 -4.43
N PHE A 24 -7.87 14.93 -5.25
CA PHE A 24 -6.99 16.06 -5.54
C PHE A 24 -7.77 17.36 -5.34
N ASP A 25 -7.92 17.76 -4.08
CA ASP A 25 -8.60 18.99 -3.67
C ASP A 25 -7.61 20.04 -3.15
N GLY A 26 -7.94 21.32 -3.36
CA GLY A 26 -7.11 22.45 -2.91
C GLY A 26 -5.66 22.33 -3.35
N VAL A 27 -4.72 22.40 -2.39
CA VAL A 27 -3.27 22.29 -2.63
C VAL A 27 -2.87 21.01 -3.37
N ARG A 28 -3.64 19.93 -3.26
CA ARG A 28 -3.35 18.68 -3.99
C ARG A 28 -3.55 18.83 -5.51
N GLN A 29 -4.33 19.80 -5.98
CA GLN A 29 -4.46 20.09 -7.41
C GLN A 29 -3.16 20.63 -8.00
N ASP A 30 -2.45 21.47 -7.27
CA ASP A 30 -1.14 21.98 -7.70
C ASP A 30 -0.11 20.85 -7.77
N ILE A 31 -0.16 19.93 -6.80
CA ILE A 31 0.66 18.72 -6.81
C ILE A 31 0.32 17.89 -8.05
N LEU A 32 -0.96 17.63 -8.34
CA LEU A 32 -1.37 16.90 -9.53
C LEU A 32 -0.83 17.56 -10.81
N ALA A 33 -0.99 18.87 -10.94
CA ALA A 33 -0.49 19.63 -12.08
C ALA A 33 1.03 19.45 -12.25
N SER A 34 1.79 19.62 -11.16
CA SER A 34 3.26 19.48 -11.17
C SER A 34 3.72 18.08 -11.58
N ARG A 35 2.97 17.03 -11.21
CA ARG A 35 3.29 15.64 -11.52
C ARG A 35 2.93 15.24 -12.95
N LEU A 36 1.85 15.79 -13.50
CA LEU A 36 1.42 15.52 -14.88
C LEU A 36 2.17 16.35 -15.92
N GLN A 37 2.67 17.53 -15.55
CA GLN A 37 3.33 18.45 -16.49
C GLN A 37 4.52 17.84 -17.26
N PRO A 38 5.46 17.09 -16.64
CA PRO A 38 6.54 16.42 -17.38
C PRO A 38 6.00 15.43 -18.41
N ARG A 39 5.00 14.64 -18.03
CA ARG A 39 4.40 13.64 -18.92
C ARG A 39 3.68 14.27 -20.10
N MET A 40 2.94 15.35 -19.87
CA MET A 40 2.29 16.12 -20.93
C MET A 40 3.32 16.68 -21.94
N ARG A 41 4.49 17.14 -21.47
CA ARG A 41 5.58 17.59 -22.35
C ARG A 41 6.14 16.45 -23.20
N GLU A 42 6.34 15.27 -22.64
CA GLU A 42 6.80 14.08 -23.37
C GLU A 42 5.81 13.68 -24.48
N LEU A 43 4.51 13.74 -24.19
CA LEU A 43 3.44 13.43 -25.15
C LEU A 43 3.16 14.59 -26.13
N ARG A 44 3.82 15.74 -25.97
CA ARG A 44 3.56 16.98 -26.74
C ARG A 44 2.10 17.44 -26.64
N ILE A 45 1.49 17.24 -25.47
CA ILE A 45 0.13 17.68 -25.16
C ILE A 45 0.21 19.03 -24.45
N GLU A 46 -0.42 20.04 -25.04
CA GLU A 46 -0.19 21.44 -24.65
C GLU A 46 -1.11 21.96 -23.55
N SER A 47 -2.17 21.22 -23.19
CA SER A 47 -3.14 21.63 -22.17
C SER A 47 -3.67 20.46 -21.33
N PRO A 48 -4.09 20.71 -20.07
CA PRO A 48 -4.68 19.67 -19.22
C PRO A 48 -5.99 19.14 -19.80
N ARG A 49 -6.77 20.01 -20.47
CA ARG A 49 -7.96 19.62 -21.23
C ARG A 49 -7.65 18.59 -22.32
N ALA A 50 -6.63 18.85 -23.14
CA ALA A 50 -6.21 17.92 -24.18
C ALA A 50 -5.69 16.60 -23.58
N TYR A 51 -5.05 16.64 -22.41
CA TYR A 51 -4.63 15.43 -21.71
C TYR A 51 -5.83 14.62 -21.17
N TYR A 52 -6.84 15.30 -20.62
CA TYR A 52 -8.10 14.67 -20.23
C TYR A 52 -8.79 13.99 -21.42
N GLU A 53 -8.88 14.68 -22.56
CA GLU A 53 -9.46 14.14 -23.79
C GLU A 53 -8.66 12.94 -24.31
N TYR A 54 -7.33 12.99 -24.22
CA TYR A 54 -6.46 11.86 -24.54
C TYR A 54 -6.79 10.64 -23.67
N LEU A 55 -6.89 10.81 -22.34
CA LEU A 55 -7.20 9.72 -21.41
C LEU A 55 -8.62 9.16 -21.57
N ARG A 56 -9.58 9.95 -22.06
CA ARG A 56 -10.95 9.50 -22.29
C ARG A 56 -11.14 8.81 -23.65
N PHE A 57 -10.56 9.36 -24.72
CA PHE A 57 -10.99 9.04 -26.08
C PHE A 57 -9.88 8.48 -26.98
N HIS A 58 -8.60 8.68 -26.66
CA HIS A 58 -7.53 8.27 -27.56
C HIS A 58 -7.41 6.73 -27.66
N PRO A 59 -7.09 6.16 -28.83
CA PRO A 59 -6.92 4.71 -28.99
C PRO A 59 -5.86 4.09 -28.06
N GLN A 60 -4.83 4.86 -27.71
CA GLN A 60 -3.76 4.44 -26.80
C GLN A 60 -4.03 4.78 -25.32
N ARG A 61 -5.26 5.21 -24.97
CA ARG A 61 -5.59 5.66 -23.60
C ARG A 61 -5.27 4.62 -22.53
N ASN A 62 -5.48 3.34 -22.80
CA ASN A 62 -5.32 2.29 -21.78
C ASN A 62 -3.86 2.21 -21.30
N ALA A 63 -2.91 2.23 -22.24
CA ALA A 63 -1.49 2.23 -21.90
C ALA A 63 -1.06 3.47 -21.10
N GLU A 64 -1.76 4.59 -21.26
CA GLU A 64 -1.49 5.80 -20.48
C GLU A 64 -2.17 5.78 -19.12
N LEU A 65 -3.41 5.27 -19.04
CA LEU A 65 -4.10 5.02 -17.78
C LEU A 65 -3.30 4.06 -16.88
N ASP A 66 -2.66 3.05 -17.46
CA ASP A 66 -1.78 2.12 -16.72
C ASP A 66 -0.52 2.80 -16.15
N ARG A 67 -0.09 3.93 -16.72
CA ARG A 67 1.05 4.73 -16.23
C ARG A 67 0.67 5.75 -15.17
N LEU A 68 -0.58 6.23 -15.19
CA LEU A 68 -1.04 7.27 -14.28
C LEU A 68 -0.73 6.98 -12.80
N PRO A 69 -0.93 5.75 -12.27
CA PRO A 69 -0.54 5.43 -10.90
C PRO A 69 0.86 5.86 -10.52
N ALA A 70 1.84 5.66 -11.42
CA ALA A 70 3.22 6.04 -11.16
C ALA A 70 3.42 7.54 -11.01
N LEU A 71 2.59 8.33 -11.69
CA LEU A 71 2.62 9.78 -11.66
C LEU A 71 1.83 10.36 -10.49
N VAL A 72 0.73 9.74 -10.07
CA VAL A 72 -0.24 10.40 -9.18
C VAL A 72 -0.23 9.87 -7.74
N THR A 73 0.36 8.70 -7.48
CA THR A 73 0.46 8.12 -6.13
C THR A 73 1.51 8.83 -5.27
N ASN A 74 1.28 8.96 -3.96
CA ASN A 74 2.36 9.30 -3.03
C ASN A 74 3.08 8.01 -2.64
N ASN A 75 4.38 7.96 -2.90
CA ASN A 75 5.20 6.76 -2.77
C ASN A 75 6.14 6.82 -1.56
N GLU A 76 5.94 7.74 -0.61
CA GLU A 76 6.81 7.85 0.56
C GLU A 76 6.69 6.63 1.49
N THR A 77 7.76 5.84 1.55
CA THR A 77 7.88 4.71 2.47
C THR A 77 9.35 4.53 2.89
N TYR A 78 9.57 3.74 3.94
CA TYR A 78 10.89 3.38 4.46
C TYR A 78 10.81 2.17 5.38
N PHE A 79 11.94 1.50 5.53
CA PHE A 79 12.06 0.35 6.41
C PHE A 79 11.76 0.73 7.86
N PHE A 80 11.06 -0.17 8.56
CA PHE A 80 10.73 -0.05 9.98
C PHE A 80 9.92 1.20 10.33
N ARG A 81 9.05 1.66 9.42
CA ARG A 81 8.03 2.67 9.72
C ARG A 81 7.01 2.11 10.71
N GLU A 82 6.80 2.82 11.83
CA GLU A 82 5.82 2.51 12.90
C GLU A 82 5.91 1.08 13.47
N THR A 83 7.13 0.61 13.79
CA THR A 83 7.40 -0.76 14.29
C THR A 83 6.59 -1.21 15.49
N ARG A 84 6.03 -0.29 16.30
CA ARG A 84 5.17 -0.65 17.45
C ARG A 84 3.99 -1.51 17.01
N GLN A 85 3.40 -1.25 15.84
CA GLN A 85 2.30 -2.06 15.32
C GLN A 85 2.75 -3.47 14.94
N PHE A 86 3.99 -3.65 14.46
CA PHE A 86 4.53 -4.99 14.22
C PHE A 86 4.72 -5.76 15.52
N GLN A 87 5.14 -5.09 16.60
CA GLN A 87 5.26 -5.74 17.91
C GLN A 87 3.90 -6.20 18.43
N VAL A 88 2.87 -5.35 18.32
CA VAL A 88 1.48 -5.72 18.68
C VAL A 88 0.99 -6.90 17.85
N LEU A 89 1.28 -6.90 16.55
CA LEU A 89 0.93 -7.99 15.66
C LEU A 89 1.58 -9.31 16.10
N ILE A 90 2.87 -9.27 16.45
CA ILE A 90 3.66 -10.45 16.81
C ILE A 90 3.28 -11.00 18.19
N ASP A 91 3.15 -10.14 19.19
CA ASP A 91 2.98 -10.56 20.59
C ASP A 91 1.54 -10.92 20.94
N HIS A 92 0.57 -10.34 20.24
CA HIS A 92 -0.85 -10.48 20.60
C HIS A 92 -1.69 -11.07 19.48
N VAL A 93 -1.60 -10.50 18.27
CA VAL A 93 -2.49 -10.90 17.18
C VAL A 93 -2.14 -12.27 16.62
N LEU A 94 -0.87 -12.52 16.26
CA LEU A 94 -0.48 -13.79 15.65
C LEU A 94 -0.72 -15.01 16.56
N PRO A 95 -0.44 -14.99 17.87
CA PRO A 95 -0.77 -16.10 18.75
C PRO A 95 -2.27 -16.42 18.75
N GLU A 96 -3.13 -15.40 18.84
CA GLU A 96 -4.60 -15.58 18.76
C GLU A 96 -5.00 -16.20 17.42
N ARG A 97 -4.50 -15.64 16.31
CA ARG A 97 -4.88 -16.09 14.96
C ARG A 97 -4.41 -17.51 14.67
N ARG A 98 -3.23 -17.91 15.16
CA ARG A 98 -2.74 -19.30 15.08
C ARG A 98 -3.62 -20.26 15.89
N ALA A 99 -4.03 -19.87 17.09
CA ALA A 99 -4.90 -20.69 17.92
C ALA A 99 -6.28 -20.89 17.28
N ALA A 100 -6.80 -19.87 16.60
CA ALA A 100 -8.08 -19.93 15.90
C ALA A 100 -8.04 -20.79 14.61
N ALA A 101 -6.87 -20.94 13.97
CA ALA A 101 -6.71 -21.70 12.72
C ALA A 101 -5.40 -22.51 12.70
N PRO A 102 -5.25 -23.54 13.55
CA PRO A 102 -3.97 -24.25 13.74
C PRO A 102 -3.52 -25.05 12.50
N SER A 103 -4.42 -25.33 11.55
CA SER A 103 -4.15 -26.13 10.36
C SER A 103 -3.54 -25.36 9.19
N ARG A 104 -3.41 -24.03 9.28
CA ARG A 104 -2.81 -23.20 8.21
C ARG A 104 -1.95 -22.08 8.79
N PRO A 105 -0.94 -21.58 8.04
CA PRO A 105 -0.27 -20.35 8.41
C PRO A 105 -1.23 -19.17 8.54
N PRO A 106 -0.94 -18.23 9.46
CA PRO A 106 -1.50 -16.89 9.38
C PRO A 106 -1.14 -16.25 8.05
N ARG A 107 -2.15 -15.70 7.38
CA ARG A 107 -1.99 -15.03 6.07
C ARG A 107 -2.22 -13.53 6.24
N LEU A 108 -1.26 -12.75 5.79
CA LEU A 108 -1.20 -11.30 5.97
C LEU A 108 -1.21 -10.61 4.62
N LEU A 109 -1.90 -9.46 4.53
CA LEU A 109 -1.87 -8.59 3.37
C LEU A 109 -1.24 -7.24 3.73
N SER A 110 -0.24 -6.80 2.98
CA SER A 110 0.19 -5.40 2.93
C SER A 110 -0.43 -4.73 1.71
N ALA A 111 -1.44 -3.89 1.94
CA ALA A 111 -2.21 -3.18 0.92
C ALA A 111 -1.66 -1.75 0.76
N GLY A 112 -1.19 -1.42 -0.45
CA GLY A 112 -0.44 -0.18 -0.70
C GLY A 112 1.03 -0.30 -0.26
N CYS A 113 1.66 -1.43 -0.57
CA CYS A 113 3.00 -1.77 -0.07
C CYS A 113 4.14 -0.93 -0.66
N SER A 114 3.85 -0.09 -1.66
CA SER A 114 4.82 0.73 -2.37
C SER A 114 6.03 -0.09 -2.86
N SER A 115 7.26 0.32 -2.57
CA SER A 115 8.48 -0.42 -2.97
C SER A 115 8.88 -1.56 -2.02
N GLY A 116 7.95 -2.05 -1.20
CA GLY A 116 8.11 -3.27 -0.41
C GLY A 116 8.76 -3.10 0.96
N GLU A 117 9.12 -1.88 1.37
CA GLU A 117 9.73 -1.64 2.68
C GLU A 117 8.85 -2.13 3.84
N GLU A 118 7.53 -1.94 3.79
CA GLU A 118 6.61 -2.44 4.82
C GLU A 118 6.61 -3.98 4.92
N PRO A 119 6.29 -4.75 3.85
CA PRO A 119 6.24 -6.20 3.96
C PRO A 119 7.60 -6.82 4.28
N TYR A 120 8.72 -6.24 3.80
CA TYR A 120 10.05 -6.71 4.20
C TYR A 120 10.39 -6.41 5.65
N SER A 121 10.01 -5.23 6.17
CA SER A 121 10.19 -4.91 7.59
C SER A 121 9.40 -5.87 8.48
N LEU A 122 8.18 -6.22 8.06
CA LEU A 122 7.35 -7.19 8.74
C LEU A 122 7.98 -8.59 8.72
N ALA A 123 8.48 -9.07 7.58
CA ALA A 123 9.18 -10.35 7.51
C ALA A 123 10.43 -10.41 8.40
N ILE A 124 11.21 -9.32 8.44
CA ILE A 124 12.36 -9.21 9.36
C ILE A 124 11.89 -9.27 10.81
N ALA A 125 10.83 -8.55 11.17
CA ALA A 125 10.28 -8.56 12.53
C ALA A 125 9.80 -9.96 12.95
N LEU A 126 9.05 -10.64 12.07
CA LEU A 126 8.61 -12.03 12.29
C LEU A 126 9.79 -12.97 12.50
N HIS A 127 10.83 -12.84 11.68
CA HIS A 127 12.06 -13.62 11.83
C HIS A 127 12.77 -13.37 13.16
N ASN A 128 12.90 -12.10 13.56
CA ASN A 128 13.52 -11.73 14.83
C ASN A 128 12.73 -12.26 16.03
N ALA A 129 11.41 -12.42 15.89
CA ALA A 129 10.53 -13.05 16.89
C ALA A 129 10.62 -14.59 16.90
N GLY A 130 11.53 -15.18 16.14
CA GLY A 130 11.75 -16.63 16.09
C GLY A 130 10.81 -17.38 15.13
N LEU A 131 9.97 -16.68 14.35
CA LEU A 131 9.13 -17.32 13.34
C LEU A 131 9.96 -17.62 12.08
N PRO A 132 10.09 -18.89 11.66
CA PRO A 132 10.93 -19.25 10.52
C PRO A 132 10.45 -18.60 9.21
N LEU A 133 11.38 -18.10 8.40
CA LEU A 133 11.10 -17.55 7.05
C LEU A 133 10.70 -18.66 6.05
N ALA A 134 11.05 -19.91 6.33
CA ALA A 134 10.75 -21.08 5.53
C ALA A 134 9.73 -22.01 6.22
N GLY A 135 9.06 -22.87 5.45
CA GLY A 135 8.18 -23.91 6.01
C GLY A 135 6.74 -23.46 6.32
N LYS A 136 6.25 -22.42 5.63
CA LYS A 136 4.88 -21.90 5.76
C LYS A 136 4.51 -21.55 7.21
N SER A 137 5.40 -20.88 7.94
CA SER A 137 5.05 -20.40 9.27
C SER A 137 4.09 -19.20 9.19
N TRP A 138 4.18 -18.41 8.12
CA TRP A 138 3.30 -17.29 7.77
C TRP A 138 3.36 -17.08 6.25
N GLU A 139 2.39 -16.33 5.72
CA GLU A 139 2.35 -15.91 4.31
C GLU A 139 2.06 -14.41 4.24
N ILE A 140 2.85 -13.66 3.45
CA ILE A 140 2.62 -12.23 3.23
C ILE A 140 2.34 -12.00 1.75
N ASP A 141 1.12 -11.58 1.46
CA ASP A 141 0.74 -11.01 0.18
C ASP A 141 0.94 -9.48 0.25
N ALA A 142 1.47 -8.88 -0.81
CA ALA A 142 1.74 -7.45 -0.85
C ALA A 142 1.35 -6.88 -2.21
N CYS A 143 0.57 -5.81 -2.21
CA CYS A 143 0.08 -5.20 -3.45
C CYS A 143 0.16 -3.69 -3.45
N ASP A 144 0.21 -3.14 -4.65
CA ASP A 144 0.22 -1.71 -4.89
C ASP A 144 -0.42 -1.42 -6.26
N LEU A 145 -0.98 -0.22 -6.37
CA LEU A 145 -1.53 0.32 -7.61
C LEU A 145 -0.44 0.68 -8.61
N ASN A 146 0.78 0.97 -8.14
CA ASN A 146 1.89 1.40 -8.97
C ASN A 146 2.77 0.20 -9.40
N PRO A 147 2.75 -0.22 -10.68
CA PRO A 147 3.51 -1.37 -11.15
C PRO A 147 5.03 -1.17 -11.03
N GLU A 148 5.52 0.06 -11.13
CA GLU A 148 6.96 0.36 -10.97
C GLU A 148 7.42 0.12 -9.53
N ARG A 149 6.56 0.37 -8.56
CA ARG A 149 6.87 0.14 -7.15
C ARG A 149 6.89 -1.35 -6.83
N ILE A 150 5.97 -2.12 -7.41
CA ILE A 150 6.00 -3.59 -7.35
C ILE A 150 7.27 -4.16 -8.00
N ALA A 151 7.71 -3.60 -9.13
CA ALA A 151 8.98 -4.02 -9.75
C ALA A 151 10.17 -3.76 -8.80
N ARG A 152 10.27 -2.56 -8.22
CA ARG A 152 11.29 -2.22 -7.21
C ARG A 152 11.23 -3.11 -5.98
N ALA A 153 10.03 -3.42 -5.49
CA ALA A 153 9.83 -4.33 -4.37
C ALA A 153 10.39 -5.72 -4.67
N ARG A 154 10.18 -6.23 -5.89
CA ARG A 154 10.73 -7.52 -6.32
C ARG A 154 12.25 -7.50 -6.47
N GLU A 155 12.84 -6.40 -6.92
CA GLU A 155 14.30 -6.22 -6.99
C GLU A 155 14.94 -6.19 -5.60
N ALA A 156 14.25 -5.56 -4.63
CA ALA A 156 14.68 -5.39 -3.24
C ALA A 156 16.04 -4.68 -3.11
N ILE A 157 16.27 -3.68 -3.97
CA ILE A 157 17.45 -2.80 -3.95
C ILE A 157 17.01 -1.38 -3.64
N TYR A 158 17.63 -0.78 -2.64
CA TYR A 158 17.20 0.46 -2.00
C TYR A 158 18.32 1.48 -1.88
N ASP A 159 17.96 2.74 -1.76
CA ASP A 159 18.88 3.84 -1.46
C ASP A 159 18.92 4.15 0.04
N GLU A 160 19.78 5.11 0.40
CA GLU A 160 19.90 5.62 1.77
C GLU A 160 18.58 6.15 2.35
N THR A 161 17.70 6.73 1.53
CA THR A 161 16.46 7.36 1.99
C THR A 161 15.43 6.32 2.44
N SER A 162 15.37 5.16 1.77
CA SER A 162 14.57 4.01 2.21
C SER A 162 15.07 3.42 3.54
N LEU A 163 16.35 3.60 3.88
CA LEU A 163 16.99 3.10 5.10
C LEU A 163 17.24 4.21 6.14
N ARG A 164 16.57 5.36 6.02
CA ARG A 164 16.76 6.52 6.91
C ARG A 164 16.47 6.24 8.40
N ALA A 165 15.64 5.25 8.70
CA ALA A 165 15.33 4.81 10.07
C ALA A 165 16.21 3.64 10.55
N CYS A 166 17.13 3.15 9.72
CA CYS A 166 18.02 2.04 10.06
C CYS A 166 19.37 2.56 10.53
N ASP A 167 19.80 2.15 11.72
CA ASP A 167 21.18 2.36 12.16
C ASP A 167 22.19 1.49 11.37
N ALA A 168 23.48 1.75 11.57
CA ALA A 168 24.53 1.05 10.84
C ALA A 168 24.56 -0.47 11.11
N GLU A 169 24.14 -0.90 12.31
CA GLU A 169 24.07 -2.32 12.66
C GLU A 169 22.94 -3.02 11.91
N THR A 170 21.74 -2.45 11.93
CA THR A 170 20.56 -2.90 11.20
C THR A 170 20.85 -3.04 9.71
N ARG A 171 21.51 -2.02 9.11
CA ARG A 171 21.92 -2.05 7.71
C ARG A 171 22.83 -3.24 7.41
N ARG A 172 23.91 -3.43 8.19
CA ARG A 172 24.83 -4.57 8.03
C ARG A 172 24.14 -5.92 8.24
N ARG A 173 23.20 -5.99 9.17
CA ARG A 173 22.50 -7.23 9.53
C ARG A 173 21.59 -7.71 8.41
N TYR A 174 20.83 -6.81 7.78
CA TYR A 174 19.76 -7.18 6.84
C TYR A 174 20.10 -6.98 5.36
N PHE A 175 21.09 -6.13 5.04
CA PHE A 175 21.40 -5.75 3.67
C PHE A 175 22.84 -6.09 3.28
N THR A 176 23.08 -6.21 1.98
CA THR A 176 24.40 -6.18 1.34
C THR A 176 24.53 -4.88 0.54
N VAL A 177 25.75 -4.37 0.38
CA VAL A 177 26.00 -3.18 -0.43
C VAL A 177 26.41 -3.62 -1.83
N GLU A 178 25.69 -3.16 -2.85
CA GLU A 178 25.92 -3.43 -4.28
C GLU A 178 25.80 -2.11 -5.04
N ASP A 179 26.87 -1.69 -5.74
CA ASP A 179 26.93 -0.45 -6.53
C ASP A 179 26.44 0.81 -5.77
N GLY A 180 26.84 0.94 -4.50
CA GLY A 180 26.44 2.06 -3.64
C GLY A 180 24.97 2.04 -3.19
N ARG A 181 24.24 0.95 -3.45
CA ARG A 181 22.86 0.71 -3.01
C ARG A 181 22.79 -0.47 -2.05
N PHE A 182 21.67 -0.60 -1.35
CA PHE A 182 21.42 -1.63 -0.34
C PHE A 182 20.48 -2.69 -0.90
N ARG A 183 21.00 -3.91 -1.10
CA ARG A 183 20.17 -5.07 -1.46
C ARG A 183 19.74 -5.81 -0.20
N LEU A 184 18.45 -6.09 -0.07
CA LEU A 184 17.95 -6.93 1.02
C LEU A 184 18.44 -8.37 0.83
N LYS A 185 18.99 -8.98 1.90
CA LYS A 185 19.44 -10.38 1.86
C LYS A 185 18.29 -11.32 1.50
N ASP A 186 18.54 -12.23 0.55
CA ASP A 186 17.48 -13.04 -0.10
C ASP A 186 16.59 -13.84 0.84
N ARG A 187 17.12 -14.29 1.97
CA ARG A 187 16.34 -15.02 2.97
C ARG A 187 15.09 -14.26 3.44
N TYR A 188 15.14 -12.92 3.52
CA TYR A 188 14.02 -12.08 3.96
C TYR A 188 12.98 -11.82 2.87
N ARG A 189 13.25 -12.29 1.64
CA ARG A 189 12.32 -12.24 0.51
C ARG A 189 11.47 -13.51 0.43
N ALA A 190 11.87 -14.58 1.13
CA ALA A 190 11.11 -15.82 1.18
C ALA A 190 9.75 -15.59 1.88
N GLY A 191 8.69 -16.21 1.34
CA GLY A 191 7.34 -16.12 1.91
C GLY A 191 6.54 -14.87 1.54
N LEU A 192 7.11 -13.97 0.73
CA LEU A 192 6.43 -12.78 0.21
C LEU A 192 5.97 -12.99 -1.24
N ARG A 193 4.71 -12.62 -1.52
CA ARG A 193 4.18 -12.57 -2.88
C ARG A 193 3.74 -11.15 -3.20
N PHE A 194 4.45 -10.53 -4.14
CA PHE A 194 4.10 -9.21 -4.67
C PHE A 194 3.21 -9.32 -5.91
N PHE A 195 2.14 -8.53 -5.96
CA PHE A 195 1.28 -8.42 -7.13
C PHE A 195 0.81 -6.98 -7.35
N HIS A 196 0.63 -6.61 -8.63
CA HIS A 196 0.06 -5.32 -9.00
C HIS A 196 -1.47 -5.43 -8.95
N ALA A 197 -2.13 -4.48 -8.28
CA ALA A 197 -3.58 -4.46 -8.18
C ALA A 197 -4.13 -3.04 -7.96
N ASN A 198 -5.20 -2.71 -8.67
CA ASN A 198 -6.11 -1.66 -8.27
C ASN A 198 -7.19 -2.29 -7.37
N LEU A 199 -7.08 -2.10 -6.05
CA LEU A 199 -8.04 -2.64 -5.08
C LEU A 199 -9.46 -2.08 -5.25
N LEU A 200 -9.62 -0.97 -5.97
CA LEU A 200 -10.90 -0.34 -6.28
C LEU A 200 -11.41 -0.68 -7.68
N ALA A 201 -10.70 -1.53 -8.43
CA ALA A 201 -11.17 -1.92 -9.75
C ALA A 201 -12.50 -2.69 -9.63
N PRO A 202 -13.48 -2.42 -10.51
CA PRO A 202 -14.75 -3.15 -10.53
C PRO A 202 -14.54 -4.65 -10.64
N GLY A 203 -15.19 -5.42 -9.76
CA GLY A 203 -15.09 -6.88 -9.73
C GLY A 203 -13.78 -7.43 -9.15
N PHE A 204 -12.85 -6.58 -8.71
CA PHE A 204 -11.64 -7.04 -8.04
C PHE A 204 -11.99 -7.74 -6.72
N THR A 205 -11.36 -8.89 -6.50
CA THR A 205 -11.50 -9.67 -5.28
C THR A 205 -10.12 -10.02 -4.73
N LEU A 206 -10.02 -10.02 -3.40
CA LEU A 206 -8.93 -10.66 -2.69
C LEU A 206 -9.32 -12.12 -2.45
N GLU A 207 -8.34 -13.00 -2.36
CA GLU A 207 -8.54 -14.42 -2.06
C GLU A 207 -8.60 -14.62 -0.53
N PRO A 208 -9.79 -14.76 0.08
CA PRO A 208 -9.91 -14.96 1.53
C PRO A 208 -9.47 -16.38 1.94
N PRO A 209 -9.23 -16.63 3.24
CA PRO A 209 -9.22 -15.64 4.31
C PRO A 209 -7.82 -15.05 4.56
N TYR A 210 -7.77 -13.75 4.84
CA TYR A 210 -6.63 -13.10 5.50
C TYR A 210 -6.87 -13.03 7.01
N ASP A 211 -5.84 -13.23 7.82
CA ASP A 211 -5.91 -13.03 9.27
C ASP A 211 -5.59 -11.59 9.67
N VAL A 212 -4.72 -10.95 8.89
CA VAL A 212 -4.33 -9.55 9.10
C VAL A 212 -4.27 -8.83 7.76
N ILE A 213 -4.78 -7.61 7.71
CA ILE A 213 -4.55 -6.65 6.63
C ILE A 213 -3.86 -5.43 7.23
N LEU A 214 -2.75 -5.01 6.64
CA LEU A 214 -2.09 -3.74 6.88
C LEU A 214 -2.44 -2.82 5.71
N CYS A 215 -3.06 -1.68 6.00
CA CYS A 215 -3.41 -0.65 5.01
C CYS A 215 -3.03 0.71 5.62
N ARG A 216 -1.73 1.00 5.62
CA ARG A 216 -1.16 2.11 6.39
C ARG A 216 -0.76 3.27 5.48
N ASN A 217 -1.11 4.47 5.89
CA ASN A 217 -0.83 5.74 5.20
C ASN A 217 -1.35 5.78 3.76
N LEU A 218 -2.51 5.14 3.51
CA LEU A 218 -3.15 5.02 2.19
C LEU A 218 -4.53 5.71 2.15
N LEU A 219 -5.35 5.52 3.18
CA LEU A 219 -6.74 5.98 3.24
C LEU A 219 -6.85 7.51 3.18
N ILE A 220 -5.83 8.24 3.65
CA ILE A 220 -5.77 9.71 3.63
C ILE A 220 -5.79 10.34 2.22
N TYR A 221 -5.65 9.51 1.18
CA TYR A 221 -5.70 9.92 -0.22
C TYR A 221 -7.03 9.61 -0.91
N PHE A 222 -7.94 8.88 -0.27
CA PHE A 222 -9.15 8.40 -0.90
C PHE A 222 -10.36 9.31 -0.69
N CYS A 223 -11.26 9.33 -1.66
CA CYS A 223 -12.61 9.89 -1.50
C CYS A 223 -13.47 8.94 -0.65
N ASP A 224 -14.63 9.43 -0.19
CA ASP A 224 -15.48 8.66 0.71
C ASP A 224 -15.99 7.35 0.08
N SER A 225 -16.39 7.37 -1.20
CA SER A 225 -16.84 6.16 -1.88
C SER A 225 -15.73 5.12 -2.10
N ALA A 226 -14.50 5.60 -2.35
CA ALA A 226 -13.32 4.74 -2.45
C ALA A 226 -12.96 4.13 -1.09
N PHE A 227 -13.01 4.93 -0.02
CA PHE A 227 -12.84 4.45 1.34
C PHE A 227 -13.85 3.34 1.66
N GLU A 228 -15.14 3.58 1.45
CA GLU A 228 -16.20 2.60 1.74
C GLU A 228 -16.01 1.30 0.96
N SER A 229 -15.70 1.42 -0.34
CA SER A 229 -15.43 0.28 -1.22
C SER A 229 -14.25 -0.56 -0.72
N LEU A 230 -13.16 0.09 -0.31
CA LEU A 230 -11.96 -0.58 0.18
C LEU A 230 -12.20 -1.24 1.54
N ILE A 231 -12.85 -0.56 2.46
CA ILE A 231 -13.21 -1.11 3.78
C ILE A 231 -14.11 -2.33 3.61
N GLY A 232 -15.12 -2.26 2.72
CA GLY A 232 -15.96 -3.42 2.40
C GLY A 232 -15.17 -4.57 1.77
N LEU A 233 -14.20 -4.28 0.89
CA LEU A 233 -13.30 -5.30 0.34
C LEU A 233 -12.50 -5.99 1.45
N PHE A 234 -11.89 -5.22 2.36
CA PHE A 234 -11.13 -5.76 3.49
C PHE A 234 -12.00 -6.55 4.45
N ALA A 235 -13.21 -6.08 4.74
CA ALA A 235 -14.17 -6.79 5.59
C ALA A 235 -14.51 -8.15 4.99
N ARG A 236 -14.74 -8.25 3.67
CA ARG A 236 -14.98 -9.55 3.01
C ARG A 236 -13.75 -10.46 2.97
N ALA A 237 -12.55 -9.87 2.84
CA ALA A 237 -11.31 -10.61 2.72
C ALA A 237 -10.79 -11.16 4.07
N LEU A 238 -11.07 -10.46 5.17
CA LEU A 238 -10.63 -10.86 6.51
C LEU A 238 -11.45 -12.04 7.05
N ALA A 239 -10.74 -12.98 7.67
CA ALA A 239 -11.32 -14.02 8.51
C ALA A 239 -12.17 -13.40 9.63
N PRO A 240 -13.21 -14.09 10.12
CA PRO A 240 -13.85 -13.77 11.39
C PRO A 240 -12.83 -13.54 12.52
N GLY A 241 -12.96 -12.42 13.23
CA GLY A 241 -12.01 -12.02 14.29
C GLY A 241 -10.63 -11.58 13.78
N GLY A 242 -10.44 -11.44 12.47
CA GLY A 242 -9.21 -10.94 11.86
C GLY A 242 -9.02 -9.45 12.10
N TYR A 243 -7.80 -8.96 11.81
CA TYR A 243 -7.37 -7.62 12.21
C TYR A 243 -6.99 -6.74 11.02
N LEU A 244 -7.35 -5.46 11.11
CA LEU A 244 -6.96 -4.39 10.20
C LEU A 244 -6.10 -3.37 10.93
N PHE A 245 -4.91 -3.12 10.38
CA PHE A 245 -3.95 -2.14 10.87
C PHE A 245 -3.93 -0.94 9.94
N LEU A 246 -4.14 0.25 10.51
CA LEU A 246 -4.08 1.53 9.80
C LEU A 246 -2.91 2.36 10.33
N GLY A 247 -2.46 3.35 9.56
CA GLY A 247 -1.43 4.28 9.99
C GLY A 247 -1.93 5.24 11.07
N HIS A 248 -1.03 5.88 11.80
CA HIS A 248 -1.37 6.68 12.99
C HIS A 248 -2.36 7.84 12.76
N SER A 249 -2.43 8.37 11.53
CA SER A 249 -3.31 9.49 11.17
C SER A 249 -4.64 9.03 10.58
N GLU A 250 -4.90 7.73 10.54
CA GLU A 250 -6.07 7.13 9.91
C GLU A 250 -7.01 6.54 10.96
N SER A 251 -8.31 6.67 10.72
CA SER A 251 -9.33 6.18 11.64
C SER A 251 -10.57 5.70 10.90
N LEU A 252 -11.23 4.67 11.43
CA LEU A 252 -12.54 4.20 10.99
C LEU A 252 -13.70 4.75 11.85
N PHE A 253 -13.38 5.58 12.84
CA PHE A 253 -14.36 6.12 13.78
C PHE A 253 -15.49 6.85 13.05
N GLU A 254 -16.75 6.50 13.35
CA GLU A 254 -17.97 7.05 12.73
C GLU A 254 -18.08 6.89 11.19
N ARG A 255 -17.19 6.10 10.58
CA ARG A 255 -17.13 5.90 9.13
C ARG A 255 -17.66 4.55 8.67
N THR A 256 -17.67 3.55 9.55
CA THR A 256 -18.10 2.18 9.24
C THR A 256 -18.39 1.38 10.51
N THR A 257 -19.22 0.35 10.40
CA THR A 257 -19.52 -0.63 11.45
C THR A 257 -18.92 -2.01 11.18
N GLU A 258 -18.22 -2.19 10.04
CA GLU A 258 -17.58 -3.46 9.64
C GLU A 258 -16.45 -3.89 10.59
N PHE A 259 -15.92 -2.93 11.36
CA PHE A 259 -14.78 -3.12 12.24
C PHE A 259 -14.99 -2.43 13.59
N VAL A 260 -14.51 -3.06 14.65
CA VAL A 260 -14.54 -2.52 16.02
C VAL A 260 -13.12 -2.12 16.43
N PRO A 261 -12.89 -0.89 16.93
CA PRO A 261 -11.58 -0.50 17.44
C PRO A 261 -11.27 -1.28 18.72
N VAL A 262 -10.04 -1.79 18.83
CA VAL A 262 -9.52 -2.45 20.03
C VAL A 262 -8.16 -1.86 20.39
N VAL A 263 -7.91 -1.72 21.68
CA VAL A 263 -6.62 -1.21 22.20
C VAL A 263 -5.78 -2.41 22.63
N VAL A 264 -4.69 -2.65 21.92
CA VAL A 264 -3.78 -3.79 22.19
C VAL A 264 -2.35 -3.28 22.19
N GLY A 265 -1.59 -3.59 23.26
CA GLY A 265 -0.20 -3.15 23.40
C GLY A 265 0.01 -1.63 23.24
N GLY A 266 -0.97 -0.82 23.66
CA GLY A 266 -0.94 0.64 23.54
C GLY A 266 -1.19 1.18 22.12
N SER A 267 -1.60 0.34 21.17
CA SER A 267 -1.99 0.74 19.81
C SER A 267 -3.48 0.50 19.60
N VAL A 268 -4.15 1.41 18.89
CA VAL A 268 -5.50 1.19 18.39
C VAL A 268 -5.41 0.43 17.07
N ILE A 269 -6.01 -0.75 17.02
CA ILE A 269 -6.15 -1.58 15.82
C ILE A 269 -7.63 -1.93 15.65
N TYR A 270 -8.01 -2.45 14.49
CA TYR A 270 -9.41 -2.71 14.16
C TYR A 270 -9.64 -4.20 14.02
N ARG A 271 -10.70 -4.72 14.65
CA ARG A 271 -11.05 -6.15 14.59
C ARG A 271 -12.34 -6.33 13.82
N LYS A 272 -12.36 -7.26 12.87
CA LYS A 272 -13.60 -7.72 12.23
C LYS A 272 -14.41 -8.51 13.26
N PRO A 273 -15.66 -8.14 13.57
CA PRO A 273 -16.49 -8.91 14.49
C PRO A 273 -16.58 -10.38 14.05
N PRO A 274 -16.61 -11.34 14.98
CA PRO A 274 -17.05 -12.69 14.65
C PRO A 274 -18.52 -12.65 14.16
N PRO A 275 -18.92 -13.59 13.30
CA PRO A 275 -20.31 -13.74 12.85
C PRO A 275 -21.26 -14.03 14.02
#